data_AF-A0A8S1XL36-F1
#
_entry.id   AF-A0A8S1XL36-F1
#
_cell.length_a   1.000
_cell.length_b   1.000
_cell.length_c   1.000
_cell.angle_alpha   90.00
_cell.angle_beta   90.00
_cell.angle_gamma   90.00
#
_symmetry.space_group_name_H-M   'P 1'
#
loop_
_entity.id
_entity.type
_entity.pdbx_description
1 polymer ?
#
loop_
_entity_poly.entity_id
_entity_poly.type
_entity_poly.pdbx_seq_one_letter_code
_entity_poly.pdbx_strand_id
1 'polypeptide(L)'
;MFLILSQEDHPLYERRFPLKKTTLGSQQVLNAQFILHAALDVFDEKYKSSKELFLKEIDQKQDYRVYGYVTPSNIRFLVLTDQDEERVKIFCQLAHEQLIKILMNPLYQLGTQITSPSFESVIQQLLQNRLNQ
;
A
#
# COMPACT_ATOMS: atom_id res chain seq x y z
N MET A 1 -5.18 -1.37 -5.42
CA MET A 1 -3.82 -0.84 -5.70
C MET A 1 -3.07 -0.74 -4.39
N PHE A 2 -1.80 -1.12 -4.38
CA PHE A 2 -0.90 -1.01 -3.23
C PHE A 2 0.28 -0.11 -3.61
N LEU A 3 0.59 0.87 -2.78
CA LEU A 3 1.65 1.85 -2.97
C LEU A 3 2.52 1.92 -1.71
N ILE A 4 3.83 1.90 -1.92
CA ILE A 4 4.83 2.14 -0.88
C ILE A 4 5.54 3.43 -1.22
N LEU A 5 5.55 4.37 -0.28
CA LEU A 5 6.23 5.65 -0.38
C LEU A 5 7.37 5.72 0.63
N SER A 6 8.45 6.36 0.20
CA SER A 6 9.55 6.75 1.08
C SER A 6 9.13 7.83 2.08
N GLN A 7 10.07 8.23 2.94
CA GLN A 7 9.88 9.34 3.86
C GLN A 7 9.69 10.70 3.16
N GLU A 8 10.16 10.81 1.92
CA GLU A 8 10.11 12.02 1.09
C GLU A 8 9.02 11.96 0.01
N ASP A 9 7.99 11.12 0.22
CA ASP A 9 6.88 10.89 -0.71
C ASP A 9 7.28 10.35 -2.11
N HIS A 10 8.52 9.93 -2.29
CA HIS A 10 8.94 9.21 -3.49
C HIS A 10 8.37 7.78 -3.52
N PRO A 11 7.75 7.34 -4.63
CA PRO A 11 7.22 5.98 -4.75
C PRO A 11 8.35 4.96 -4.82
N LEU A 12 8.42 4.09 -3.83
CA LEU A 12 9.37 2.98 -3.75
C LEU A 12 8.84 1.75 -4.46
N TYR A 13 7.53 1.50 -4.40
CA TYR A 13 6.91 0.34 -5.02
C TYR A 13 5.44 0.60 -5.32
N GLU A 14 5.00 0.15 -6.49
CA GLU A 14 3.61 0.19 -6.90
C GLU A 14 3.18 -1.20 -7.36
N ARG A 15 2.04 -1.68 -6.87
CA ARG A 15 1.39 -2.88 -7.38
C ARG A 15 -0.09 -2.68 -7.61
N ARG A 16 -0.49 -2.92 -8.85
CA ARG A 16 -1.90 -2.95 -9.26
C ARG A 16 -2.43 -4.38 -9.18
N PHE A 17 -3.67 -4.49 -8.76
CA PHE A 17 -4.41 -5.75 -8.69
C PHE A 17 -5.88 -5.48 -9.04
N PRO A 18 -6.57 -6.44 -9.67
CA PRO A 18 -7.97 -6.26 -10.06
C PRO A 18 -8.85 -6.11 -8.82
N LEU A 19 -9.76 -5.13 -8.85
CA LEU A 19 -10.77 -4.94 -7.82
C LEU A 19 -12.05 -5.66 -8.27
N LYS A 20 -12.66 -6.46 -7.39
CA LYS A 20 -13.68 -7.46 -7.78
C LYS A 20 -14.94 -6.86 -8.37
N LYS A 21 -15.29 -5.62 -8.00
CA LYS A 21 -16.50 -4.93 -8.48
C LYS A 21 -16.30 -4.19 -9.82
N THR A 22 -15.20 -4.41 -10.53
CA THR A 22 -14.91 -3.69 -11.77
C THR A 22 -15.14 -4.54 -13.02
N THR A 23 -16.31 -4.37 -13.64
CA THR A 23 -16.58 -4.74 -15.05
C THR A 23 -16.12 -3.64 -16.03
N LEU A 24 -15.16 -2.80 -15.68
CA LEU A 24 -14.98 -1.48 -16.32
C LEU A 24 -13.53 -1.21 -16.73
N GLY A 25 -13.37 -0.73 -17.97
CA GLY A 25 -12.14 -0.71 -18.76
C GLY A 25 -11.01 0.22 -18.29
N SER A 26 -10.01 0.33 -19.18
CA SER A 26 -8.69 0.98 -19.04
C SER A 26 -8.67 2.40 -18.44
N GLN A 27 -9.80 3.11 -18.40
CA GLN A 27 -9.89 4.50 -17.95
C GLN A 27 -9.84 4.66 -16.41
N GLN A 28 -10.12 3.61 -15.63
CA GLN A 28 -10.02 3.66 -14.16
C GLN A 28 -8.61 3.43 -13.59
N VAL A 29 -7.65 3.00 -14.41
CA VAL A 29 -6.25 2.79 -13.98
C VAL A 29 -5.61 4.12 -13.55
N LEU A 30 -5.95 5.22 -14.23
CA LEU A 30 -5.52 6.57 -13.85
C LEU A 30 -6.17 7.02 -12.54
N ASN A 31 -7.42 6.61 -12.29
CA ASN A 31 -8.17 7.06 -11.10
C ASN A 31 -7.55 6.55 -9.80
N ALA A 32 -7.03 5.31 -9.75
CA ALA A 32 -6.51 4.74 -8.51
C ALA A 32 -5.31 5.53 -7.96
N GLN A 33 -4.40 5.95 -8.85
CA GLN A 33 -3.25 6.76 -8.46
C GLN A 33 -3.68 8.16 -7.99
N PHE A 34 -4.64 8.80 -8.68
CA PHE A 34 -5.20 10.07 -8.25
C PHE A 34 -5.91 9.98 -6.89
N ILE A 35 -6.63 8.89 -6.63
CA ILE A 35 -7.30 8.65 -5.35
C ILE A 35 -6.27 8.51 -4.23
N LEU A 36 -5.23 7.70 -4.43
CA LEU A 36 -4.20 7.51 -3.41
C LEU A 36 -3.41 8.80 -3.13
N HIS A 37 -3.08 9.57 -4.17
CA HIS A 37 -2.41 10.86 -4.00
C HIS A 37 -3.29 11.88 -3.27
N ALA A 38 -4.60 11.92 -3.56
CA ALA A 38 -5.53 12.80 -2.83
C ALA A 38 -5.70 12.41 -1.36
N ALA A 39 -5.47 11.14 -1.01
CA ALA A 39 -5.58 10.64 0.36
C ALA A 39 -4.33 10.90 1.22
N LEU A 40 -3.21 11.39 0.65
CA LEU A 40 -1.96 11.62 1.38
C LEU A 40 -2.08 12.67 2.47
N ASP A 41 -2.79 13.75 2.23
CA ASP A 41 -2.96 14.82 3.22
C ASP A 41 -3.70 14.28 4.46
N VAL A 42 -4.76 13.49 4.24
CA VAL A 42 -5.55 12.85 5.31
C VAL A 42 -4.73 11.80 6.05
N PHE A 43 -3.87 11.06 5.33
CA PHE A 43 -2.94 10.10 5.93
C PHE A 43 -2.02 10.80 6.94
N ASP A 44 -1.41 11.92 6.56
CA ASP A 44 -0.47 12.65 7.41
C ASP A 44 -1.15 13.25 8.64
N GLU A 45 -2.38 13.76 8.50
CA GLU A 45 -3.18 14.23 9.64
C GLU A 45 -3.49 13.09 10.63
N LYS A 46 -3.91 11.92 10.12
CA LYS A 46 -4.20 10.75 10.96
C LYS A 46 -2.97 10.21 11.66
N TYR A 47 -1.83 10.14 10.96
CA TYR A 47 -0.59 9.68 11.55
C TYR A 47 -0.14 10.58 12.70
N LYS A 48 -0.21 11.90 12.53
CA LYS A 48 0.12 12.89 13.58
C LYS A 48 -0.76 12.71 14.82
N SER A 49 -2.04 12.36 14.65
CA SER A 49 -2.98 12.20 15.77
C SER A 49 -2.86 10.86 16.49
N SER A 50 -2.80 9.73 15.78
CA SER A 50 -2.89 8.39 16.39
C SER A 50 -1.52 7.82 16.78
N LYS A 51 -0.48 8.06 15.96
CA LYS A 51 0.85 7.41 16.03
C LYS A 51 0.82 5.87 15.99
N GLU A 52 -0.32 5.24 15.72
CA GLU A 52 -0.42 3.82 15.44
C GLU A 52 0.21 3.47 14.08
N LEU A 53 0.77 2.26 13.96
CA LEU A 53 1.34 1.79 12.69
C LEU A 53 0.26 1.56 11.62
N PHE A 54 -0.95 1.18 12.01
CA PHE A 54 -2.06 0.97 11.09
C PHE A 54 -3.12 2.04 11.34
N LEU A 55 -3.31 2.93 10.36
CA LEU A 55 -4.19 4.09 10.43
C LEU A 55 -5.65 3.79 10.08
N LYS A 56 -5.95 2.50 9.85
CA LYS A 56 -7.26 2.00 9.41
C LYS A 56 -7.69 2.66 8.10
N GLU A 57 -9.00 2.78 7.87
CA GLU A 57 -9.55 3.48 6.73
C GLU A 57 -9.27 4.98 6.87
N ILE A 58 -8.52 5.55 5.92
CA ILE A 58 -8.17 6.98 5.88
C ILE A 58 -9.10 7.79 4.97
N ASP A 59 -9.63 7.16 3.92
CA ASP A 59 -10.55 7.79 2.96
C ASP A 59 -11.45 6.71 2.34
N GLN A 60 -12.64 7.11 1.89
CA GLN A 60 -13.59 6.25 1.21
C GLN A 60 -14.13 6.95 -0.04
N LYS A 61 -13.99 6.29 -1.19
CA LYS A 61 -14.53 6.79 -2.46
C LYS A 61 -15.37 5.71 -3.14
N GLN A 62 -16.69 5.95 -3.17
CA GLN A 62 -17.67 5.03 -3.74
C GLN A 62 -17.59 3.64 -3.05
N ASP A 63 -17.27 2.61 -3.82
CA ASP A 63 -17.12 1.23 -3.36
C ASP A 63 -15.71 0.89 -2.84
N TYR A 64 -14.78 1.85 -2.88
CA TYR A 64 -13.40 1.62 -2.50
C TYR A 64 -13.02 2.37 -1.23
N ARG A 65 -12.19 1.71 -0.43
CA ARG A 65 -11.61 2.25 0.80
C ARG A 65 -10.10 2.37 0.63
N VAL A 66 -9.55 3.44 1.19
CA VAL A 66 -8.12 3.66 1.28
C VAL A 66 -7.70 3.38 2.71
N TYR A 67 -6.75 2.49 2.89
CA TYR A 67 -6.16 2.18 4.19
C TYR A 67 -4.72 2.68 4.25
N GLY A 68 -4.33 3.19 5.40
CA GLY A 68 -2.98 3.69 5.68
C GLY A 68 -2.21 2.79 6.64
N TYR A 69 -0.93 2.56 6.36
CA TYR A 69 0.01 1.94 7.29
C TYR A 69 1.36 2.68 7.25
N VAL A 70 1.99 2.88 8.40
CA VAL A 70 3.28 3.55 8.55
C VAL A 70 4.24 2.59 9.24
N THR A 71 5.43 2.40 8.68
CA THR A 71 6.50 1.66 9.36
C THR A 71 7.21 2.55 10.38
N PRO A 72 7.91 1.99 11.37
CA PRO A 72 8.76 2.77 12.28
C PRO A 72 9.86 3.58 11.56
N SER A 73 10.23 3.18 10.34
CA SER A 73 11.15 3.90 9.46
C SER A 73 10.46 4.97 8.60
N ASN A 74 9.25 5.42 8.96
CA ASN A 74 8.46 6.43 8.23
C ASN A 74 8.21 6.09 6.75
N ILE A 75 8.23 4.80 6.39
CA ILE A 75 7.79 4.33 5.08
C ILE A 75 6.28 4.17 5.12
N ARG A 76 5.60 4.72 4.12
CA ARG A 76 4.13 4.82 4.09
C ARG A 76 3.57 3.81 3.11
N PHE A 77 2.58 3.07 3.56
CA PHE A 77 1.84 2.08 2.79
C PHE A 77 0.41 2.59 2.60
N LEU A 78 -0.01 2.65 1.35
CA LEU A 78 -1.36 3.02 0.95
C LEU A 78 -1.99 1.87 0.18
N VAL A 79 -3.15 1.41 0.65
CA VAL A 79 -3.88 0.30 0.04
C VAL A 79 -5.27 0.78 -0.35
N LEU A 80 -5.54 0.83 -1.65
CA LEU A 80 -6.88 1.02 -2.21
C LEU A 80 -7.49 -0.35 -2.49
N THR A 81 -8.60 -0.68 -1.81
CA THR A 81 -9.27 -1.98 -1.94
C THR A 81 -10.76 -1.90 -1.59
N ASP A 82 -11.52 -2.93 -1.96
CA ASP A 82 -12.91 -3.17 -1.57
C ASP A 82 -13.04 -4.17 -0.40
N GLN A 83 -11.91 -4.57 0.20
CA GLN A 83 -11.83 -5.57 1.26
C GLN A 83 -11.91 -4.98 2.67
N ASP A 84 -12.17 -5.86 3.65
CA ASP A 84 -12.27 -5.54 5.07
C ASP A 84 -10.94 -5.12 5.71
N GLU A 85 -11.04 -4.26 6.72
CA GLU A 85 -9.91 -3.70 7.48
C GLU A 85 -8.97 -4.80 8.02
N GLU A 86 -9.51 -5.88 8.57
CA GLU A 86 -8.72 -6.96 9.17
C GLU A 86 -7.81 -7.64 8.14
N ARG A 87 -8.32 -7.90 6.94
CA ARG A 87 -7.54 -8.51 5.84
C ARG A 87 -6.41 -7.58 5.40
N VAL A 88 -6.69 -6.28 5.31
CA VAL A 88 -5.73 -5.26 4.92
C VAL A 88 -4.64 -5.09 5.99
N LYS A 89 -5.01 -5.10 7.27
CA LYS A 89 -4.06 -5.03 8.38
C LYS A 89 -3.06 -6.18 8.34
N ILE A 90 -3.53 -7.41 8.16
CA ILE A 90 -2.68 -8.61 8.05
C ILE A 90 -1.77 -8.49 6.82
N PHE A 91 -2.32 -8.04 5.67
CA PHE A 91 -1.53 -7.80 4.46
C PHE A 91 -0.40 -6.78 4.71
N CYS A 92 -0.69 -5.64 5.32
CA CYS A 92 0.30 -4.61 5.61
C CYS A 92 1.41 -5.10 6.56
N GLN A 93 1.05 -5.91 7.57
CA GLN A 93 2.03 -6.54 8.46
C GLN A 93 2.98 -7.47 7.71
N LEU A 94 2.44 -8.35 6.86
CA LEU A 94 3.24 -9.28 6.05
C LEU A 94 4.09 -8.54 5.01
N ALA A 95 3.55 -7.49 4.37
CA ALA A 95 4.31 -6.65 3.44
C ALA A 95 5.46 -5.92 4.15
N HIS A 96 5.25 -5.46 5.38
CA HIS A 96 6.28 -4.83 6.19
C HIS A 96 7.42 -5.82 6.53
N GLU A 97 7.10 -7.06 6.88
CA GLU A 97 8.13 -8.09 7.09
C GLU A 97 9.00 -8.33 5.86
N GLN A 98 8.39 -8.34 4.66
CA GLN A 98 9.16 -8.49 3.42
C GLN A 98 9.98 -7.24 3.10
N LEU A 99 9.46 -6.05 3.38
CA LEU A 99 10.19 -4.81 3.23
C LEU A 99 11.44 -4.78 4.12
N ILE A 100 11.33 -5.23 5.38
CA ILE A 100 12.48 -5.31 6.29
C ILE A 100 13.60 -6.18 5.68
N LYS A 101 13.27 -7.32 5.06
CA LYS A 101 14.27 -8.17 4.40
C LYS A 101 15.02 -7.47 3.27
N ILE A 102 14.36 -6.58 2.54
CA ILE A 102 14.99 -5.75 1.50
C ILE A 102 15.89 -4.71 2.14
N LEU A 103 15.40 -4.01 3.16
CA LEU A 103 16.17 -2.98 3.87
C LEU A 103 17.41 -3.56 4.58
N MET A 104 17.35 -4.83 5.00
CA MET A 104 18.49 -5.55 5.57
C MET A 104 19.50 -6.02 4.51
N ASN A 105 19.21 -5.90 3.23
CA ASN A 105 20.18 -6.20 2.19
C ASN A 105 21.18 -5.05 2.07
N PRO A 106 22.48 -5.25 2.37
CA PRO A 106 23.48 -4.18 2.31
C PRO A 106 23.72 -3.63 0.89
N LEU A 107 23.24 -4.34 -0.15
CA LEU A 107 23.29 -3.89 -1.55
C LEU A 107 22.09 -3.02 -1.93
N TYR A 108 21.08 -2.91 -1.08
CA TYR A 108 19.91 -2.09 -1.35
C TYR A 108 20.17 -0.63 -0.96
N GLN A 109 20.00 0.27 -1.92
CA GLN A 109 20.10 1.71 -1.68
C GLN A 109 18.77 2.23 -1.14
N LEU A 110 18.79 2.78 0.06
CA LEU A 110 17.63 3.43 0.67
C LEU A 110 17.09 4.54 -0.25
N GLY A 111 15.77 4.59 -0.42
CA GLY A 111 15.11 5.58 -1.29
C GLY A 111 15.02 5.17 -2.77
N THR A 112 15.70 4.11 -3.20
CA THR A 112 15.55 3.59 -4.58
C THR A 112 14.30 2.72 -4.74
N GLN A 113 13.83 2.57 -5.98
CA GLN A 113 12.67 1.72 -6.27
C GLN A 113 12.97 0.25 -5.97
N ILE A 114 12.00 -0.44 -5.38
CA ILE A 114 12.06 -1.87 -5.10
C ILE A 114 11.79 -2.64 -6.40
N THR A 115 12.84 -3.20 -6.98
CA THR A 115 12.79 -3.99 -8.23
C THR A 115 13.02 -5.49 -8.02
N SER A 116 13.09 -5.94 -6.76
CA SER A 116 13.39 -7.33 -6.42
C SER A 116 12.30 -8.31 -6.90
N PRO A 117 12.63 -9.30 -7.76
CA PRO A 117 11.64 -10.27 -8.25
C PRO A 117 11.08 -11.18 -7.16
N SER A 118 11.88 -11.50 -6.13
CA SER A 118 11.45 -12.33 -5.01
C SER A 118 10.41 -11.60 -4.16
N PHE A 119 10.58 -10.29 -3.96
CA PHE A 119 9.60 -9.45 -3.28
C PHE A 119 8.30 -9.36 -4.07
N GLU A 120 8.38 -9.10 -5.38
CA GLU A 120 7.21 -9.00 -6.23
C GLU A 120 6.38 -10.29 -6.22
N SER A 121 7.04 -11.46 -6.32
CA SER A 121 6.38 -12.76 -6.25
C SER A 121 5.62 -12.97 -4.93
N VAL A 122 6.25 -12.64 -3.80
CA VAL A 122 5.61 -12.78 -2.48
C VAL A 122 4.45 -11.81 -2.32
N ILE A 123 4.60 -10.53 -2.69
CA ILE A 123 3.51 -9.55 -2.64
C ILE A 123 2.35 -9.99 -3.54
N GLN A 124 2.63 -10.51 -4.74
CA GLN A 124 1.60 -11.03 -5.63
C GLN A 124 0.82 -12.20 -5.02
N GLN A 125 1.51 -13.13 -4.35
CA GLN A 125 0.85 -14.22 -3.64
C GLN A 125 -0.02 -13.70 -2.49
N LEU A 126 0.46 -12.72 -1.72
CA LEU A 126 -0.31 -12.10 -0.63
C LEU A 126 -1.57 -11.39 -1.15
N LEU A 127 -1.45 -10.66 -2.27
CA LEU A 127 -2.58 -10.02 -2.94
C LEU A 127 -3.61 -11.05 -3.41
N GLN A 128 -3.18 -12.15 -4.04
CA GLN A 128 -4.10 -13.22 -4.46
C GLN A 128 -4.82 -13.88 -3.28
N ASN A 129 -4.10 -14.18 -2.20
CA ASN A 129 -4.65 -14.94 -1.08
C ASN A 129 -5.59 -14.12 -0.19
N ARG A 130 -5.36 -12.80 -0.08
CA ARG A 130 -6.04 -11.97 0.94
C ARG A 130 -6.92 -10.88 0.35
N LEU A 131 -6.60 -10.37 -0.84
CA LEU A 131 -7.27 -9.20 -1.42
C LEU A 131 -8.12 -9.52 -2.65
N ASN A 132 -7.83 -10.62 -3.34
CA ASN A 132 -8.60 -11.05 -4.52
C ASN A 132 -9.64 -12.16 -4.22
N GLN A 133 -9.73 -12.66 -2.98
CA GLN A 133 -10.60 -13.78 -2.57
C GLN A 133 -11.98 -13.41 -2.09
#